data_AF-A0A3C0Q969-F1
#
_entry.id   AF-A0A3C0Q969-F1
#
_cell.length_a   1.000
_cell.length_b   1.000
_cell.length_c   1.000
_cell.angle_alpha   90.00
_cell.angle_beta   90.00
_cell.angle_gamma   90.00
#
_symmetry.space_group_name_H-M   'P 1'
#
loop_
_entity.id
_entity.type
_entity.pdbx_description
1 polymer ?
#
loop_
_entity_poly.entity_id
_entity_poly.type
_entity_poly.pdbx_seq_one_letter_code
_entity_poly.pdbx_strand_id
1 'polypeptide(L)' 'MHITDMVMHVDNYLGEHTRRNIEKAITDTKGVVHAHFNERRPHLMLVSYDTERTSSFEVLARMTKQQVRAERIG' A
#
# COMPACT_ATOMS: atom_id res chain seq x y z
N MET A 1 -2.25 -10.85 17.13
CA MET A 1 -2.01 -9.72 16.21
C MET A 1 -0.64 -9.91 15.60
N HIS A 2 -0.58 -10.31 14.34
CA HIS A 2 0.67 -10.58 13.62
C HIS A 2 0.86 -9.51 12.56
N ILE A 3 1.54 -8.43 12.91
CA ILE A 3 1.80 -7.33 11.97
C ILE A 3 2.99 -7.68 11.10
N THR A 4 2.82 -7.58 9.79
CA THR A 4 3.88 -7.71 8.80
C THR A 4 3.93 -6.47 7.94
N ASP A 5 5.14 -6.05 7.59
CA ASP A 5 5.39 -4.95 6.67
C ASP A 5 5.64 -5.49 5.25
N MET A 6 5.03 -4.83 4.26
CA MET A 6 5.32 -5.06 2.85
C MET A 6 5.68 -3.76 2.16
N VAL A 7 6.60 -3.84 1.20
CA VAL A 7 6.93 -2.73 0.31
C VAL A 7 6.27 -2.98 -1.03
N MET A 8 5.50 -1.99 -1.47
CA MET A 8 4.86 -2.00 -2.78
C MET A 8 5.47 -0.92 -3.66
N HIS A 9 5.82 -1.30 -4.87
CA HIS A 9 6.18 -0.38 -5.92
C HIS A 9 4.92 0.13 -6.58
N VAL A 10 4.83 1.45 -6.71
CA VAL A 10 3.70 2.21 -7.20
C VAL A 10 4.21 3.12 -8.29
N ASP A 11 3.47 3.24 -9.39
CA ASP A 11 3.96 3.94 -10.60
C ASP A 11 4.53 5.35 -10.29
N ASN A 12 5.68 5.66 -10.89
CA ASN A 12 6.52 6.82 -10.55
C ASN A 12 5.85 8.17 -10.90
N TYR A 13 4.82 8.15 -11.75
CA TYR A 13 4.15 9.33 -12.30
C TYR A 13 2.95 9.81 -11.47
N LEU A 14 2.73 9.27 -10.27
CA LEU A 14 1.63 9.71 -9.42
C LEU A 14 1.95 11.07 -8.79
N GLY A 15 1.08 12.05 -9.02
CA GLY A 15 1.14 13.34 -8.32
C GLY A 15 0.83 13.21 -6.83
N GLU A 16 1.28 14.20 -6.05
CA GLU A 16 1.09 14.28 -4.59
C GLU A 16 -0.37 14.07 -4.13
N HIS A 17 -1.33 14.62 -4.86
CA HIS A 17 -2.76 14.45 -4.54
C HIS A 17 -3.20 12.99 -4.70
N THR A 18 -2.75 12.31 -5.76
CA THR A 18 -3.06 10.91 -6.00
C THR A 18 -2.41 10.00 -4.97
N ARG A 19 -1.15 10.28 -4.58
CA ARG A 19 -0.47 9.54 -3.51
C ARG A 19 -1.24 9.59 -2.20
N ARG A 20 -1.65 10.79 -1.75
CA ARG A 20 -2.46 10.92 -0.53
C ARG A 20 -3.79 10.19 -0.60
N ASN A 21 -4.44 10.19 -1.76
CA ASN A 21 -5.67 9.44 -1.96
C ASN A 21 -5.44 7.92 -1.84
N ILE A 22 -4.33 7.42 -2.40
CA ILE A 22 -3.93 6.02 -2.28
C ILE A 22 -3.59 5.66 -0.83
N GLU A 23 -2.78 6.47 -0.13
CA GLU A 23 -2.46 6.26 1.29
C GLU A 23 -3.72 6.12 2.13
N LYS A 24 -4.66 7.05 1.94
CA LYS A 24 -5.93 7.03 2.67
C LYS A 24 -6.73 5.77 2.35
N ALA A 25 -6.86 5.42 1.07
CA ALA A 25 -7.65 4.26 0.67
C ALA A 25 -7.06 2.92 1.13
N ILE A 26 -5.73 2.80 1.19
CA ILE A 26 -5.06 1.61 1.71
C ILE A 26 -5.08 1.59 3.24
N THR A 27 -4.95 2.74 3.90
CA THR A 27 -5.11 2.82 5.36
C THR A 27 -6.53 2.44 5.79
N ASP A 28 -7.56 2.81 5.03
CA ASP A 28 -8.96 2.43 5.28
C ASP A 28 -9.25 0.93 4.99
N THR A 29 -8.27 0.17 4.50
CA THR A 29 -8.45 -1.27 4.29
C THR A 29 -8.46 -2.02 5.61
N LYS A 30 -9.58 -2.71 5.88
CA LYS A 30 -9.69 -3.62 7.03
C LYS A 30 -8.50 -4.59 7.10
N GLY A 31 -7.76 -4.52 8.20
CA GLY A 31 -6.56 -5.33 8.44
C GLY A 31 -5.24 -4.58 8.18
N VAL A 32 -5.26 -3.45 7.46
CA VAL A 32 -4.12 -2.54 7.38
C VAL A 32 -4.03 -1.75 8.69
N VAL A 33 -2.83 -1.70 9.24
CA VAL A 33 -2.48 -0.95 10.45
C VAL A 33 -1.93 0.42 10.06
N HIS A 34 -1.08 0.45 9.02
CA HIS A 34 -0.44 1.68 8.58
C HIS A 34 -0.08 1.60 7.09
N ALA A 35 -0.20 2.70 6.36
CA ALA A 35 0.13 2.77 4.94
C ALA A 35 0.67 4.16 4.58
N HIS A 36 1.90 4.25 4.07
CA HIS A 36 2.52 5.53 3.72
C HIS A 36 3.54 5.39 2.59
N PHE A 37 3.73 6.44 1.81
CA PHE A 37 4.80 6.55 0.83
C PHE A 37 6.13 6.93 1.49
N ASN A 38 7.21 6.45 0.91
CA ASN A 38 8.55 6.79 1.35
C ASN A 38 8.96 8.17 0.82
N GLU A 39 9.35 9.09 1.73
CA GLU A 39 9.78 10.45 1.37
C GLU A 39 10.98 10.48 0.42
N ARG A 40 11.91 9.52 0.56
CA ARG A 40 13.10 9.42 -0.29
C ARG A 40 12.82 8.70 -1.61
N ARG A 41 11.76 7.88 -1.66
CA ARG A 41 11.37 7.08 -2.83
C ARG A 41 9.85 7.10 -2.99
N PRO A 42 9.29 8.12 -3.64
CA PRO A 42 7.84 8.32 -3.68
C PRO A 42 7.06 7.29 -4.51
N HIS A 43 7.75 6.39 -5.20
CA HIS A 43 7.20 5.19 -5.84
C HIS A 43 7.16 3.97 -4.92
N LEU A 44 7.68 4.06 -3.70
CA LEU A 44 7.62 2.97 -2.73
C LEU A 44 6.62 3.33 -1.65
N MET A 45 5.67 2.43 -1.44
CA MET A 45 4.71 2.50 -0.36
C MET A 45 4.99 1.38 0.64
N LEU A 46 5.15 1.74 1.91
CA LEU A 46 5.20 0.80 3.01
C LEU A 46 3.79 0.58 3.54
N VAL A 47 3.39 -0.69 3.64
CA VAL A 47 2.11 -1.08 4.21
C VAL A 47 2.32 -2.11 5.29
N SER A 48 1.90 -1.76 6.50
CA SER A 48 1.88 -2.62 7.67
C SER A 48 0.47 -3.18 7.83
N TYR A 49 0.31 -4.50 7.84
CA TYR A 49 -0.99 -5.13 7.95
C TYR A 49 -0.95 -6.34 8.90
N ASP A 50 -2.10 -6.64 9.49
CA ASP A 50 -2.30 -7.80 10.37
C ASP A 50 -2.62 -9.04 9.51
N THR A 51 -1.69 -10.00 9.51
CA THR A 51 -1.81 -11.23 8.73
C THR A 51 -2.95 -12.13 9.18
N GLU A 52 -3.48 -11.93 10.38
CA GLU A 52 -4.68 -12.63 10.87
C GLU A 52 -5.97 -12.07 10.26
N ARG A 53 -5.94 -10.84 9.73
CA ARG A 53 -7.12 -10.11 9.23
C ARG A 53 -7.12 -9.88 7.73
N THR A 54 -5.93 -9.81 7.12
CA THR A 54 -5.78 -9.66 5.67
C THR A 54 -4.45 -10.26 5.22
N SER A 55 -4.32 -10.53 3.92
CA SER A 55 -3.07 -11.04 3.33
C SER A 55 -2.45 -10.01 2.37
N SER A 56 -1.15 -10.13 2.12
CA SER A 56 -0.45 -9.30 1.13
C SER A 56 -1.11 -9.34 -0.25
N PHE A 57 -1.67 -10.48 -0.64
CA PHE A 57 -2.41 -10.63 -1.90
C PHE A 57 -3.71 -9.82 -1.93
N GLU A 58 -4.47 -9.79 -0.82
CA GLU A 58 -5.67 -8.97 -0.72
C GLU A 58 -5.34 -7.47 -0.72
N VAL A 59 -4.31 -7.08 0.01
CA VAL A 59 -3.81 -5.70 0.05
C VAL A 59 -3.39 -5.26 -1.35
N LEU A 60 -2.61 -6.09 -2.05
CA LEU A 60 -2.20 -5.84 -3.43
C LEU A 60 -3.40 -5.75 -4.37
N ALA A 61 -4.37 -6.67 -4.27
CA ALA A 61 -5.57 -6.66 -5.11
C ALA A 61 -6.40 -5.38 -4.91
N ARG A 62 -6.45 -4.83 -3.69
CA ARG A 62 -7.08 -3.53 -3.41
C ARG A 62 -6.32 -2.36 -4.03
N MET A 63 -4.99 -2.39 -4.01
CA MET A 63 -4.18 -1.38 -4.71
C MET A 63 -4.38 -1.44 -6.22
N THR A 64 -4.38 -2.62 -6.83
CA THR A 64 -4.60 -2.76 -8.28
C THR A 64 -6.00 -2.27 -8.69
N LYS A 65 -7.01 -2.42 -7.82
CA LYS A 65 -8.35 -1.85 -8.02
C LYS A 65 -8.39 -0.31 -8.01
N GLN A 66 -7.40 0.36 -7.41
CA GLN A 66 -7.28 1.82 -7.46
C GLN A 66 -6.75 2.34 -8.82
N GLN A 67 -6.69 1.48 -9.85
CA GLN A 67 -6.10 1.76 -11.18
C GLN A 67 -4.61 2.09 -11.15
N VAL A 68 -3.92 1.68 -10.08
CA VAL A 68 -2.49 1.86 -9.94
C VAL A 68 -1.81 0.55 -10.28
N ARG A 69 -0.78 0.60 -11.13
CA ARG A 69 0.14 -0.53 -11.31
C ARG A 69 0.95 -0.66 -10.02
N ALA A 70 0.50 -1.57 -9.16
CA ALA A 70 1.16 -1.92 -7.92
C ALA A 70 1.83 -3.29 -8.07
N GLU A 71 3.11 -3.36 -7.73
CA GLU A 71 3.88 -4.61 -7.73
C GLU A 71 4.49 -4.82 -6.35
N ARG A 72 4.40 -6.05 -5.85
CA ARG A 72 5.02 -6.45 -4.58
C ARG A 72 6.52 -6.63 -4.81
N ILE A 73 7.34 -5.94 -4.01
CA ILE A 73 8.79 -6.10 -4.04
C ILE A 73 9.21 -6.94 -2.83
N GLY A 74 9.75 -8.15 -3.08
CA GLY A 74 10.22 -9.09 -2.06
C GLY A 74 9.36 -10.34 -1.96
#